data_AF-A0A259LJX0-F1
#
_entry.id   AF-A0A259LJX0-F1
#
_cell.length_a   1.000
_cell.length_b   1.000
_cell.length_c   1.000
_cell.angle_alpha   90.00
_cell.angle_beta   90.00
_cell.angle_gamma   90.00
#
_symmetry.space_group_name_H-M   'P 1'
#
loop_
_entity.id
_entity.type
_entity.pdbx_description
1 polymer ?
#
loop_
_entity_poly.entity_id
_entity_poly.type
_entity_poly.pdbx_seq_one_letter_code
_entity_poly.pdbx_strand_id
1 'polypeptide(L)'
;MFQSSFFGRGLTARLLASSMLASAVAVPAAYAGTISGEVVDASGTRTLRGAEVSLVELSQSAEVGQDGSYRFVNVPAGTYTL
;
A
#
# COMPACT_ATOMS: atom_id res chain seq x y z
N MET A 1 14.96 -42.71 69.20
CA MET A 1 13.53 -42.39 69.45
C MET A 1 13.02 -41.73 68.18
N PHE A 2 11.94 -42.28 67.61
CA PHE A 2 11.32 -41.93 66.32
C PHE A 2 10.99 -40.45 66.18
N GLN A 3 10.87 -39.95 64.95
CA GLN A 3 9.67 -39.30 64.35
C GLN A 3 10.02 -38.86 62.90
N SER A 4 9.78 -39.68 61.87
CA SER A 4 8.60 -39.68 60.97
C SER A 4 8.20 -38.33 60.35
N SER A 5 8.58 -38.20 59.06
CA SER A 5 7.82 -37.72 57.88
C SER A 5 6.84 -36.55 58.02
N PHE A 6 7.06 -35.50 57.22
CA PHE A 6 5.95 -34.72 56.63
C PHE A 6 6.26 -34.34 55.18
N PHE A 7 5.56 -35.04 54.28
CA PHE A 7 5.48 -34.76 52.86
C PHE A 7 4.60 -33.52 52.65
N GLY A 8 5.23 -32.36 52.43
CA GLY A 8 4.55 -31.07 52.25
C GLY A 8 4.22 -30.78 50.79
N ARG A 9 2.98 -31.08 50.41
CA ARG A 9 2.33 -30.66 49.15
C ARG A 9 2.25 -29.14 49.08
N GLY A 10 2.48 -28.54 47.91
CA GLY A 10 2.20 -27.11 47.73
C GLY A 10 2.63 -26.52 46.39
N LEU A 11 2.26 -27.16 45.28
CA LEU A 11 2.34 -26.54 43.95
C LEU A 11 1.47 -25.27 43.94
N THR A 12 2.05 -24.09 44.13
CA THR A 12 1.38 -22.82 43.87
C THR A 12 2.32 -21.89 43.12
N ALA A 13 2.63 -22.27 41.88
CA ALA A 13 3.16 -21.34 40.89
C ALA A 13 2.06 -20.31 40.57
N ARG A 14 2.12 -19.15 41.24
CA ARG A 14 1.28 -17.99 40.87
C ARG A 14 1.86 -17.40 39.59
N LEU A 15 1.42 -17.94 38.46
CA LEU A 15 1.72 -17.38 37.15
C LEU A 15 1.02 -16.01 37.04
N LEU A 16 1.82 -14.95 37.12
CA LEU A 16 1.40 -13.60 36.76
C LEU A 16 1.17 -13.59 35.25
N ALA A 17 -0.09 -13.72 34.83
CA ALA A 17 -0.47 -13.61 33.43
C ALA A 17 -0.35 -12.14 33.00
N SER A 18 0.79 -11.79 32.41
CA SER A 18 0.99 -10.48 31.76
C SER A 18 0.22 -10.49 30.44
N SER A 19 -0.93 -9.82 30.41
CA SER A 19 -1.68 -9.57 29.18
C SER A 19 -0.93 -8.56 28.31
N MET A 20 -0.18 -9.05 27.32
CA MET A 20 0.29 -8.20 26.21
C MET A 20 -0.92 -7.77 25.40
N LEU A 21 -1.36 -6.51 25.56
CA LEU A 21 -2.22 -5.89 24.55
C LEU A 21 -1.37 -5.64 23.30
N ALA A 22 -1.57 -6.45 22.26
CA ALA A 22 -1.03 -6.17 20.94
C ALA A 22 -1.83 -4.99 20.35
N SER A 23 -1.21 -3.81 20.26
CA SER A 23 -1.79 -2.69 19.51
C SER A 23 -1.66 -2.97 18.01
N ALA A 24 -2.80 -3.14 17.33
CA ALA A 24 -2.83 -3.20 15.87
C ALA A 24 -2.62 -1.78 15.32
N VAL A 25 -1.48 -1.54 14.67
CA VAL A 25 -1.29 -0.33 13.86
C VAL A 25 -2.01 -0.55 12.53
N ALA A 26 -3.05 0.26 12.26
CA ALA A 26 -3.68 0.29 10.95
C ALA A 26 -2.73 0.97 9.96
N VAL A 27 -2.26 0.23 8.95
CA VAL A 27 -1.52 0.82 7.83
C VAL A 27 -2.55 1.40 6.86
N PRO A 28 -2.49 2.70 6.51
CA PRO A 28 -3.40 3.25 5.51
C PRO A 28 -3.17 2.52 4.18
N ALA A 29 -4.25 2.01 3.58
CA ALA A 29 -4.18 1.43 2.25
C ALA A 29 -3.81 2.53 1.25
N ALA A 30 -2.67 2.39 0.58
CA ALA A 30 -2.34 3.23 -0.56
C ALA A 30 -3.26 2.85 -1.72
N TYR A 31 -4.31 3.64 -1.95
CA TYR A 31 -5.16 3.47 -3.11
C TYR A 31 -4.40 3.94 -4.34
N ALA A 32 -3.97 2.98 -5.16
CA ALA A 32 -3.36 3.24 -6.45
C ALA A 32 -4.44 3.13 -7.54
N GLY A 33 -4.58 4.17 -8.36
CA GLY A 33 -5.51 4.26 -9.47
C GLY A 33 -4.83 4.17 -10.83
N THR A 34 -5.63 4.39 -11.87
CA THR A 34 -5.17 4.49 -13.26
C THR A 34 -5.54 5.86 -13.79
N ILE A 35 -4.56 6.57 -14.35
CA ILE A 35 -4.78 7.78 -15.15
C ILE A 35 -4.75 7.35 -16.61
N SER A 36 -5.79 7.68 -17.37
CA SER A 36 -5.86 7.40 -18.80
C SER A 36 -6.54 8.55 -19.52
N GLY A 37 -6.12 8.80 -20.76
CA GLY A 37 -6.72 9.83 -21.60
C GLY A 37 -6.31 9.67 -23.05
N GLU A 38 -6.68 10.66 -23.85
CA GLU A 38 -6.37 10.75 -25.26
C GLU A 38 -5.63 12.06 -25.57
N VAL A 39 -4.67 12.02 -26.50
CA VAL A 39 -3.94 13.18 -26.98
C VAL A 39 -4.32 13.44 -28.43
N VAL A 40 -4.95 14.59 -28.65
CA VAL A 40 -5.41 15.06 -29.96
C VAL A 40 -4.82 16.42 -30.28
N ASP A 41 -4.76 16.76 -31.57
CA ASP A 41 -4.35 18.09 -32.01
C ASP A 41 -5.36 19.18 -31.61
N ALA A 42 -5.02 20.45 -31.81
CA ALA A 42 -5.87 21.59 -31.42
C ALA A 42 -7.27 21.60 -32.07
N SER A 43 -7.43 20.96 -33.23
CA SER A 43 -8.73 20.78 -33.89
C SER A 43 -9.58 19.65 -33.29
N GLY A 44 -8.98 18.79 -32.46
CA GLY A 44 -9.62 17.60 -31.91
C GLY A 44 -9.88 16.49 -32.92
N THR A 45 -9.32 16.57 -34.13
CA THR A 45 -9.65 15.62 -35.21
C THR A 45 -8.58 14.56 -35.44
N ARG A 46 -7.33 14.83 -35.04
CA ARG A 46 -6.20 13.93 -35.29
C ARG A 46 -5.52 13.56 -33.99
N THR A 47 -5.35 12.25 -33.80
CA THR A 47 -4.59 11.70 -32.68
C THR A 47 -3.10 11.97 -32.84
N LEU A 48 -2.42 12.26 -31.74
CA LEU A 48 -0.99 12.56 -31.71
C LEU A 48 -0.17 11.34 -31.30
N ARG A 49 -0.19 10.31 -32.15
CA ARG A 49 0.63 9.09 -31.98
C ARG A 49 2.12 9.43 -31.80
N GLY A 50 2.77 8.76 -30.85
CA GLY A 50 4.20 8.90 -30.59
C GLY A 50 4.57 10.18 -29.85
N ALA A 51 3.59 10.97 -29.42
CA ALA A 51 3.81 11.97 -28.39
C ALA A 51 4.16 11.29 -27.06
N GLU A 52 4.86 12.00 -26.19
CA GLU A 52 5.19 11.53 -24.84
C GLU A 52 4.38 12.35 -23.83
N VAL A 53 3.67 11.65 -22.95
CA VAL A 53 3.01 12.25 -21.78
C VAL A 53 3.89 11.97 -20.56
N SER A 54 4.18 12.99 -19.75
CA SER A 54 5.06 12.86 -18.59
C SER A 54 4.29 13.12 -17.30
N LEU A 55 4.32 12.15 -16.39
CA LEU A 55 3.80 12.30 -15.05
C LEU A 55 4.95 12.74 -14.12
N VAL A 56 5.05 14.06 -13.93
CA VAL A 56 6.26 14.73 -13.44
C VAL A 56 6.69 14.22 -12.06
N GLU A 57 5.77 14.19 -11.10
CA GLU A 57 6.08 13.88 -9.70
C GLU A 57 6.41 12.40 -9.48
N LEU A 58 5.98 11.51 -10.38
CA LEU A 58 6.35 10.09 -10.36
C LEU A 58 7.54 9.78 -11.27
N SER A 59 8.03 10.75 -12.05
CA SER A 59 9.08 10.55 -13.06
C SER A 59 8.75 9.38 -14.00
N GLN A 60 7.47 9.23 -14.33
CA GLN A 60 6.97 8.24 -15.29
C GLN A 60 6.63 8.92 -16.60
N SER A 61 6.81 8.23 -17.71
CA SER A 61 6.28 8.67 -19.00
C SER A 61 5.55 7.56 -19.73
N ALA A 62 4.64 7.96 -20.61
CA ALA A 62 3.86 7.06 -21.44
C ALA A 62 3.87 7.58 -22.88
N GLU A 63 4.22 6.71 -23.82
CA GLU A 63 4.09 7.00 -25.24
C GLU A 63 2.63 6.88 -25.67
N VAL A 64 2.17 7.84 -26.46
CA VAL A 64 0.81 7.89 -26.98
C VAL A 64 0.63 6.86 -28.10
N GLY A 65 -0.39 6.01 -27.93
CA GLY A 65 -0.77 4.96 -28.87
C GLY A 65 -1.24 5.49 -30.23
N GLN A 66 -1.47 4.57 -31.16
CA GLN A 66 -1.95 4.92 -32.51
C GLN A 66 -3.35 5.55 -32.50
N ASP A 67 -4.15 5.15 -31.53
CA ASP A 67 -5.48 5.67 -31.23
C ASP A 67 -5.47 6.94 -30.36
N GLY A 68 -4.29 7.52 -30.10
CA GLY A 68 -4.15 8.70 -29.25
C GLY A 68 -4.18 8.38 -27.75
N SER A 69 -4.34 7.12 -27.35
CA SER A 69 -4.48 6.76 -25.94
C SER A 69 -3.15 6.77 -25.17
N TYR A 70 -3.21 7.12 -23.89
CA TYR A 70 -2.13 6.90 -22.93
C TYR A 70 -2.68 6.35 -21.61
N ARG A 71 -1.83 5.66 -20.83
CA ARG A 71 -2.19 5.20 -19.48
C ARG A 71 -1.01 5.17 -18.52
N PHE A 72 -1.25 5.61 -17.30
CA PHE A 72 -0.40 5.39 -16.13
C PHE A 72 -1.16 4.50 -15.15
N VAL A 73 -0.59 3.35 -14.83
CA VAL A 73 -1.17 2.40 -13.86
C VAL A 73 -0.46 2.53 -12.52
N ASN A 74 -1.12 2.11 -11.45
CA ASN A 74 -0.57 2.14 -10.09
C ASN A 74 -0.19 3.55 -9.61
N VAL A 75 -0.98 4.57 -9.97
CA VAL A 75 -0.75 5.96 -9.54
C VAL A 75 -1.37 6.16 -8.15
N PRO A 76 -0.58 6.42 -7.09
CA PRO A 76 -1.12 6.66 -5.76
C PRO A 76 -2.06 7.87 -5.74
N ALA A 77 -2.94 7.95 -4.74
CA ALA A 77 -3.75 9.16 -4.55
C ALA A 77 -2.85 10.37 -4.23
N GLY A 78 -3.03 11.45 -4.99
CA GLY A 78 -2.21 12.65 -4.87
C GLY A 78 -2.55 13.70 -5.93
N THR A 79 -1.77 14.78 -5.95
CA THR A 79 -1.82 15.81 -7.00
C THR A 79 -0.61 15.64 -7.91
N TYR A 80 -0.87 15.65 -9.22
CA TYR A 80 0.14 15.38 -10.24
C TYR A 80 0.02 16.36 -11.40
N THR A 81 1.12 16.53 -12.12
CA THR A 81 1.23 17.30 -13.34
C THR A 81 1.46 16.36 -14.52
N LEU A 82 0.70 16.56 -15.60
CA LEU A 82 0.80 15.84 -16.88
C LEU A 82 1.26 16.76 -18.01
#